data_AF-A0A353GTG7-F1
#
_entry.id   AF-A0A353GTG7-F1
#
_cell.length_a   1.000
_cell.length_b   1.000
_cell.length_c   1.000
_cell.angle_alpha   90.00
_cell.angle_beta   90.00
_cell.angle_gamma   90.00
#
_symmetry.space_group_name_H-M   'P 1'
#
loop_
_entity.id
_entity.type
_entity.pdbx_description
1 polymer ?
#
loop_
_entity_poly.entity_id
_entity_poly.type
_entity_poly.pdbx_seq_one_letter_code
_entity_poly.pdbx_strand_id
1 'polypeptide(L)'
;YGSFLIGMLSGLMPCGPLQIVELYALGTGSALFGALSMFCFAMGTVPLLFTLGTLHSTLLKKYTHSILKISAILVIFLGLVMIGRGLALSGIVTFGFENTVAADTGISHVAGNIQTVVTSIKSERYPTIVVQQGIPVRWIIKADSKNLNGCNQAITIPKLKIVKKLRVGENLIEFTPHKIGDIIYTCWMGMIKSQITVVVDIAKVKFKRK
;
A
#
# COMPACT_ATOMS: atom_id res chain seq x y z
N TYR A 1 -5.95 -5.78 39.78
CA TYR A 1 -4.54 -5.47 39.43
C TYR A 1 -4.23 -5.49 37.94
N GLY A 2 -4.92 -6.27 37.09
CA GLY A 2 -4.67 -6.28 35.64
C GLY A 2 -4.88 -4.92 34.95
N SER A 3 -5.98 -4.21 35.21
CA SER A 3 -6.34 -3.01 34.45
C SER A 3 -5.34 -1.84 34.55
N PHE A 4 -4.65 -1.69 35.68
CA PHE A 4 -3.62 -0.66 35.85
C PHE A 4 -2.34 -1.00 35.07
N LEU A 5 -1.92 -2.27 35.11
CA LEU A 5 -0.74 -2.76 34.39
C LEU A 5 -0.98 -2.74 32.86
N ILE A 6 -2.18 -3.14 32.41
CA ILE A 6 -2.58 -3.05 31.00
C ILE A 6 -2.66 -1.58 30.54
N GLY A 7 -3.12 -0.67 31.41
CA GLY A 7 -3.14 0.77 31.12
C GLY A 7 -1.73 1.35 30.92
N MET A 8 -0.79 1.00 31.80
CA MET A 8 0.63 1.37 31.63
C MET A 8 1.25 0.77 30.38
N LEU A 9 0.97 -0.50 30.08
CA LEU A 9 1.46 -1.17 28.86
C LEU A 9 0.86 -0.58 27.57
N SER A 10 -0.39 -0.12 27.62
CA SER A 10 -1.07 0.48 26.45
C SER A 10 -0.49 1.84 26.07
N GLY A 11 0.10 2.57 27.02
CA GLY A 11 0.84 3.80 26.75
C GLY A 11 2.21 3.55 26.09
N LEU A 12 2.76 2.35 26.25
CA LEU A 12 4.04 1.94 25.65
C LEU A 12 3.85 1.28 24.28
N MET A 13 2.62 0.93 23.91
CA MET A 13 2.32 0.35 22.61
C MET A 13 2.19 1.48 21.58
N PRO A 14 2.91 1.43 20.45
CA PRO A 14 2.83 2.46 19.43
C PRO A 14 1.43 2.45 18.81
N CYS A 15 0.57 3.35 19.29
CA CYS A 15 -0.74 3.59 18.70
C CYS A 15 -0.63 4.79 17.75
N GLY A 16 -1.40 4.78 16.65
CA GLY A 16 -1.30 5.77 15.59
C GLY A 16 -1.19 7.24 16.05
N PRO A 17 -1.98 7.69 17.05
CA PRO A 17 -1.84 9.03 17.61
C PRO A 17 -0.46 9.32 18.23
N LEU A 18 0.16 8.35 18.91
CA LEU A 18 1.49 8.51 19.50
C LEU A 18 2.59 8.61 18.42
N GLN A 19 2.44 7.89 17.29
CA GLN A 19 3.41 7.96 16.19
C GLN A 19 3.60 9.38 15.65
N ILE A 20 2.56 10.21 15.67
CA ILE A 20 2.61 11.60 15.20
C ILE A 20 3.39 12.48 16.19
N VAL A 21 3.16 12.29 17.49
CA VAL A 21 3.82 13.09 18.53
C VAL A 21 5.28 12.66 18.70
N GLU A 22 5.59 11.38 18.52
CA GLU A 22 6.98 10.88 18.47
C GLU A 22 7.75 11.47 17.28
N LEU A 23 7.12 11.57 16.10
CA LEU A 23 7.71 12.22 14.94
C LEU A 23 7.99 13.71 15.18
N TYR A 24 7.08 14.38 15.89
CA TYR A 24 7.23 15.78 16.29
C TYR A 24 8.36 15.98 17.33
N ALA A 25 8.48 15.08 18.30
CA ALA A 25 9.57 15.09 19.27
C ALA A 25 10.93 14.85 18.59
N LEU A 26 11.00 13.94 17.60
CA LEU A 26 12.21 13.72 16.80
C LEU A 26 12.58 14.94 15.95
N GLY A 27 11.59 15.67 15.44
CA GLY A 27 11.80 16.89 14.64
C GLY A 27 12.23 18.13 15.43
N THR A 28 11.99 18.16 16.75
CA THR A 28 12.29 19.35 17.60
C THR A 28 13.69 19.35 18.20
N GLY A 29 14.45 18.26 18.06
CA GLY A 29 15.89 18.18 18.39
C GLY A 29 16.27 18.42 19.86
N SER A 30 15.30 18.66 20.75
CA SER A 30 15.52 19.01 22.15
C SER A 30 14.57 18.26 23.08
N ALA A 31 15.13 17.64 24.12
CA ALA A 31 14.37 16.81 25.06
C ALA A 31 13.27 17.59 25.81
N LEU A 32 13.49 18.89 26.03
CA LEU A 32 12.57 19.76 26.76
C LEU A 32 11.27 20.05 25.98
N PHE A 33 11.37 20.32 24.67
CA PHE A 33 10.20 20.55 23.82
C PHE A 33 9.41 19.26 23.59
N GLY A 34 10.10 18.11 23.47
CA GLY A 34 9.47 16.79 23.42
C GLY A 34 8.65 16.51 24.70
N ALA A 35 9.25 16.73 25.88
CA ALA A 35 8.58 16.52 27.16
C ALA A 35 7.34 17.42 27.34
N LEU A 36 7.43 18.70 26.95
CA LEU A 36 6.31 19.64 27.01
C LEU A 36 5.15 19.19 26.10
N SER A 37 5.45 18.73 24.88
CA SER A 37 4.44 18.28 23.93
C SER A 37 3.71 17.01 24.41
N MET A 38 4.45 16.06 24.99
CA MET A 38 3.88 14.84 25.58
C MET A 38 3.01 15.16 26.80
N PHE A 39 3.42 16.13 27.62
CA PHE A 39 2.64 16.58 28.77
C PHE A 39 1.31 17.23 28.35
N CYS A 40 1.33 18.11 27.34
CA CYS A 40 0.11 18.69 26.79
C CYS A 40 -0.82 17.63 26.18
N PHE A 41 -0.27 16.64 25.47
CA PHE A 41 -1.04 15.52 24.93
C PHE A 41 -1.67 14.66 26.03
N ALA A 42 -0.91 14.33 27.08
CA ALA A 42 -1.42 13.60 28.24
C ALA A 42 -2.54 14.38 28.94
N MET A 43 -2.36 15.69 29.15
CA MET A 43 -3.36 16.54 29.77
C MET A 43 -4.65 16.66 28.95
N GLY A 44 -4.57 16.63 27.61
CA GLY A 44 -5.75 16.65 26.75
C GLY A 44 -6.47 15.30 26.66
N THR A 45 -5.73 14.19 26.73
CA THR A 45 -6.31 12.84 26.62
C THR A 45 -6.94 12.34 27.92
N VAL A 46 -6.43 12.76 29.10
CA VAL A 46 -6.97 12.37 30.41
C VAL A 46 -8.45 12.75 30.58
N PRO A 47 -8.88 14.00 30.35
CA PRO A 47 -10.30 14.38 30.42
C PRO A 47 -11.13 13.62 29.40
N LEU A 48 -10.64 13.46 28.17
CA LEU A 48 -11.39 12.80 27.11
C LEU A 48 -11.64 11.32 27.43
N LEU A 49 -10.62 10.60 27.92
CA LEU A 49 -10.75 9.21 28.34
C LEU A 49 -11.60 9.07 29.61
N PHE A 50 -11.51 10.02 30.55
CA PHE A 50 -12.36 10.05 31.74
C PHE A 50 -13.83 10.30 31.38
N THR A 51 -14.10 11.23 30.48
CA THR A 51 -15.44 11.52 29.94
C THR A 51 -15.97 10.29 29.20
N LEU A 52 -15.20 9.69 28.30
CA LEU A 52 -15.63 8.46 27.61
C LEU A 52 -15.86 7.30 28.58
N GLY A 53 -15.05 7.14 29.63
CA GLY A 53 -15.23 6.10 30.65
C GLY A 53 -16.52 6.27 31.46
N THR A 54 -16.83 7.50 31.88
CA THR A 54 -18.06 7.83 32.62
C THR A 54 -19.31 7.70 31.74
N LEU A 55 -19.27 8.15 30.49
CA LEU A 55 -20.35 7.92 29.51
C LEU A 55 -20.52 6.44 29.17
N HIS A 56 -19.42 5.69 29.04
CA HIS A 56 -19.46 4.25 28.76
C HIS A 56 -20.16 3.49 29.90
N SER A 57 -19.90 3.84 31.15
CA SER A 57 -20.50 3.17 32.31
C SER A 57 -22.03 3.33 32.38
N THR A 58 -22.59 4.41 31.83
CA THR A 58 -24.03 4.74 31.95
C THR A 58 -24.80 4.44 30.67
N LEU A 59 -24.30 4.84 29.49
CA LEU A 59 -24.97 4.63 28.21
C LEU A 59 -24.67 3.28 27.57
N LEU A 60 -23.45 2.75 27.73
CA LEU A 60 -23.05 1.54 27.02
C LEU A 60 -23.42 0.26 27.74
N LYS A 61 -23.81 0.26 29.02
CA LYS A 61 -24.19 -0.97 29.76
C LYS A 61 -25.32 -1.77 29.08
N LYS A 62 -26.24 -1.08 28.38
CA LYS A 62 -27.35 -1.70 27.62
C LYS A 62 -26.96 -2.13 26.19
N TYR A 63 -25.92 -1.53 25.61
CA TYR A 63 -25.48 -1.76 24.22
C TYR A 63 -24.06 -2.32 24.11
N THR A 64 -23.42 -2.71 25.22
CA THR A 64 -22.00 -3.09 25.27
C THR A 64 -21.75 -4.26 24.33
N HIS A 65 -22.68 -5.22 24.32
CA HIS A 65 -22.59 -6.41 23.49
C HIS A 65 -22.69 -6.11 21.99
N SER A 66 -23.54 -5.16 21.59
CA SER A 66 -23.65 -4.72 20.18
C SER A 66 -22.42 -3.93 19.74
N ILE A 67 -21.89 -3.06 20.59
CA ILE A 67 -20.71 -2.24 20.27
C ILE A 67 -19.45 -3.09 20.21
N LEU A 68 -19.28 -4.06 21.11
CA LEU A 68 -18.18 -5.02 21.05
C LEU A 68 -18.24 -5.84 19.75
N LYS A 69 -19.42 -6.33 19.34
CA LYS A 69 -19.59 -7.02 18.05
C LYS A 69 -19.21 -6.14 16.86
N ILE A 70 -19.66 -4.88 16.83
CA ILE A 70 -19.32 -3.93 15.76
C ILE A 70 -17.81 -3.69 15.71
N SER A 71 -17.18 -3.46 16.86
CA SER A 71 -15.72 -3.24 16.93
C SER A 71 -14.93 -4.47 16.47
N ALA A 72 -15.36 -5.68 16.85
CA ALA A 72 -14.73 -6.92 16.41
C ALA A 72 -14.84 -7.12 14.90
N ILE A 73 -16.01 -6.86 14.31
CA ILE A 73 -16.22 -6.94 12.85
C ILE A 73 -15.32 -5.93 12.12
N LEU A 74 -15.22 -4.69 12.63
CA LEU A 74 -14.34 -3.67 12.06
C LEU A 74 -12.86 -4.08 12.10
N VAL A 75 -12.40 -4.62 13.23
CA VAL A 75 -11.00 -5.08 13.40
C VAL A 75 -10.70 -6.26 12.49
N ILE A 76 -11.63 -7.24 12.38
CA ILE A 76 -11.49 -8.36 11.45
C ILE A 76 -11.40 -7.86 10.00
N PHE A 77 -12.25 -6.90 9.63
CA PHE A 77 -12.22 -6.30 8.29
C PHE A 77 -10.89 -5.59 8.01
N LEU A 78 -10.40 -4.77 8.93
CA LEU A 78 -9.10 -4.10 8.82
C LEU A 78 -7.94 -5.11 8.76
N GLY A 79 -7.99 -6.18 9.55
CA GLY A 79 -7.01 -7.26 9.54
C GLY A 79 -6.98 -7.99 8.19
N LEU A 80 -8.15 -8.29 7.62
CA LEU A 80 -8.25 -8.93 6.31
C LEU A 80 -7.67 -8.04 5.19
N VAL A 81 -7.90 -6.73 5.26
CA VAL A 81 -7.29 -5.76 4.34
C VAL A 81 -5.76 -5.74 4.47
N MET A 82 -5.21 -5.79 5.69
CA MET A 82 -3.76 -5.84 5.89
C MET A 82 -3.13 -7.14 5.37
N ILE A 83 -3.76 -8.29 5.62
CA ILE A 83 -3.33 -9.58 5.07
C ILE A 83 -3.32 -9.52 3.53
N GLY A 84 -4.38 -8.97 2.94
CA GLY A 84 -4.48 -8.75 1.50
C GLY A 84 -3.36 -7.89 0.90
N ARG A 85 -2.93 -6.84 1.63
CA ARG A 85 -1.78 -6.01 1.25
C ARG A 85 -0.45 -6.76 1.39
N GLY A 86 -0.29 -7.56 2.45
CA GLY A 86 0.90 -8.39 2.66
C GLY A 86 1.07 -9.48 1.58
N LEU A 87 -0.01 -10.17 1.23
CA LEU A 87 0.01 -11.18 0.16
C LEU A 87 0.30 -10.58 -1.22
N ALA A 88 -0.19 -9.36 -1.48
CA ALA A 88 0.13 -8.62 -2.70
C ALA A 88 1.62 -8.26 -2.77
N LEU A 89 2.25 -7.91 -1.64
CA LEU A 89 3.69 -7.67 -1.55
C LEU A 89 4.50 -8.96 -1.79
N SER A 90 3.96 -10.11 -1.37
CA SER A 90 4.55 -11.44 -1.59
C SER A 90 4.32 -11.97 -3.02
N GLY A 91 3.40 -11.35 -3.77
CA GLY A 91 3.08 -11.73 -5.15
C GLY A 91 2.24 -13.00 -5.30
N ILE A 92 1.58 -13.46 -4.23
CA ILE A 92 0.88 -14.76 -4.19
C ILE A 92 -0.62 -14.60 -4.51
N VAL A 93 -1.30 -13.56 -3.99
CA VAL A 93 -2.74 -13.35 -4.25
C VAL A 93 -3.19 -11.90 -4.01
N THR A 94 -4.11 -11.40 -4.84
CA THR A 94 -4.80 -10.11 -4.67
C THR A 94 -6.16 -10.30 -4.00
N PHE A 95 -6.18 -10.65 -2.71
CA PHE A 95 -7.41 -10.47 -1.92
C PHE A 95 -7.43 -9.05 -1.36
N GLY A 96 -8.34 -8.22 -1.86
CA GLY A 96 -8.56 -6.87 -1.39
C GLY A 96 -9.71 -6.28 -2.18
N PHE A 97 -10.46 -5.36 -1.58
CA PHE A 97 -11.43 -4.54 -2.30
C PHE A 97 -10.72 -3.90 -3.51
N GLU A 98 -10.92 -4.48 -4.69
CA GLU A 98 -10.44 -3.88 -5.92
C GLU A 98 -11.27 -2.63 -6.14
N ASN A 99 -10.64 -1.46 -6.02
CA ASN A 99 -11.07 -0.34 -6.82
C ASN A 99 -10.74 -0.73 -8.27
N THR A 100 -11.67 -1.44 -8.92
CA THR A 100 -11.63 -1.77 -10.34
C THR A 100 -11.78 -0.48 -11.14
N VAL A 101 -10.70 0.28 -11.19
CA VAL A 101 -10.60 1.39 -12.13
C VAL A 101 -9.72 0.94 -13.27
N ALA A 102 -10.33 0.86 -14.45
CA ALA A 102 -9.70 0.44 -15.69
C ALA A 102 -8.30 1.05 -15.83
N ALA A 103 -7.29 0.18 -15.82
CA ALA A 103 -5.91 0.56 -16.01
C ALA A 103 -5.64 0.78 -17.51
N ASP A 104 -4.94 1.86 -17.81
CA ASP A 104 -4.40 2.16 -19.13
C ASP A 104 -3.48 0.99 -19.54
N THR A 105 -3.70 0.37 -20.69
CA THR A 105 -2.97 -0.84 -21.10
C THR A 105 -1.83 -0.47 -22.03
N GLY A 106 -0.58 -0.66 -21.59
CA GLY A 106 0.62 -0.54 -22.41
C GLY A 106 0.85 -1.79 -23.25
N ILE A 107 0.81 -1.64 -24.57
CA ILE A 107 1.05 -2.74 -25.51
C ILE A 107 2.55 -2.78 -25.85
N SER A 108 3.16 -3.97 -25.83
CA SER A 108 4.53 -4.16 -26.32
C SER A 108 4.58 -4.04 -27.85
N HIS A 109 5.55 -3.27 -28.35
CA HIS A 109 5.92 -3.29 -29.76
C HIS A 109 7.19 -4.14 -29.91
N VAL A 110 7.10 -5.21 -30.69
CA VAL A 110 8.23 -6.11 -30.96
C VAL A 110 9.02 -5.52 -32.13
N ALA A 111 10.26 -5.11 -31.89
CA ALA A 111 11.17 -4.63 -32.92
C ALA A 111 12.43 -5.50 -32.90
N GLY A 112 12.49 -6.49 -33.81
CA GLY A 112 13.59 -7.47 -33.86
C GLY A 112 13.49 -8.55 -32.77
N ASN A 113 14.60 -8.86 -32.09
CA ASN A 113 14.69 -9.90 -31.06
C ASN A 113 14.40 -9.39 -29.63
N ILE A 114 13.92 -8.14 -29.51
CA ILE A 114 13.64 -7.47 -28.23
C ILE A 114 12.27 -6.81 -28.34
N GLN A 115 11.46 -6.93 -27.29
CA GLN A 115 10.17 -6.24 -27.20
C GLN A 115 10.29 -5.00 -26.32
N THR A 116 9.85 -3.85 -26.84
CA THR A 116 9.89 -2.58 -26.12
C THR A 116 8.47 -2.21 -25.69
N VAL A 117 8.31 -1.90 -24.41
CA VAL A 117 7.05 -1.43 -23.82
C VAL A 117 7.30 -0.03 -23.30
N VAL A 118 6.48 0.94 -23.72
CA VAL A 118 6.56 2.31 -23.20
C VAL A 118 5.27 2.63 -22.47
N THR A 119 5.38 3.02 -21.21
CA THR A 119 4.21 3.39 -20.39
C THR A 119 4.46 4.65 -19.59
N SER A 120 3.41 5.42 -19.33
CA SER A 120 3.43 6.55 -18.39
C SER A 120 2.79 6.18 -17.05
N ILE A 121 3.39 6.59 -15.94
CA ILE A 121 2.77 6.42 -14.61
C ILE A 121 1.78 7.55 -14.30
N LYS A 122 0.70 7.22 -13.58
CA LYS A 122 -0.24 8.19 -12.99
C LYS A 122 -0.12 8.15 -11.47
N SER A 123 -0.52 9.22 -10.78
CA SER A 123 -0.34 9.37 -9.32
C SER A 123 -0.95 8.25 -8.47
N GLU A 124 -2.02 7.61 -8.95
CA GLU A 124 -2.80 6.62 -8.20
C GLU A 124 -2.87 5.25 -8.87
N ARG A 125 -2.28 5.07 -10.07
CA ARG A 125 -2.44 3.83 -10.85
C ARG A 125 -1.21 3.45 -11.64
N TYR A 126 -1.03 2.14 -11.79
CA TYR A 126 0.00 1.55 -12.63
C TYR A 126 -0.60 0.92 -13.90
N PRO A 127 0.04 1.14 -15.07
CA PRO A 127 -0.48 0.71 -16.36
C PRO A 127 -0.25 -0.78 -16.59
N THR A 128 -1.29 -1.56 -16.85
CA THR A 128 -1.16 -2.99 -17.19
C THR A 128 -0.35 -3.14 -18.47
N ILE A 129 0.56 -4.10 -18.53
CA ILE A 129 1.34 -4.36 -19.76
C ILE A 129 1.15 -5.79 -20.24
N VAL A 130 1.15 -5.97 -21.56
CA VAL A 130 1.07 -7.30 -22.19
C VAL A 130 2.38 -7.59 -22.93
N VAL A 131 2.96 -8.75 -22.65
CA VAL A 131 4.31 -9.15 -23.10
C VAL A 131 4.30 -10.58 -23.64
N GLN A 132 5.21 -10.90 -24.56
CA GLN A 132 5.33 -12.25 -25.11
C GLN A 132 6.31 -13.08 -24.30
N GLN A 133 5.99 -14.37 -24.13
CA GLN A 133 6.90 -15.33 -23.52
C GLN A 133 8.18 -15.49 -24.37
N GLY A 134 9.33 -15.59 -23.70
CA GLY A 134 10.60 -15.98 -24.31
C GLY A 134 11.37 -14.86 -25.01
N ILE A 135 10.81 -13.66 -25.13
CA ILE A 135 11.48 -12.50 -25.74
C ILE A 135 11.91 -11.52 -24.64
N PRO A 136 13.17 -11.04 -24.64
CA PRO A 136 13.63 -10.04 -23.68
C PRO A 136 12.83 -8.75 -23.79
N VAL A 137 12.41 -8.22 -22.63
CA VAL A 137 11.56 -7.03 -22.52
C VAL A 137 12.35 -5.84 -22.04
N ARG A 138 12.27 -4.74 -22.79
CA ARG A 138 12.72 -3.41 -22.39
C ARG A 138 11.51 -2.56 -22.06
N TRP A 139 11.19 -2.46 -20.77
CA TRP A 139 10.07 -1.67 -20.29
C TRP A 139 10.56 -0.28 -19.86
N ILE A 140 10.17 0.73 -20.63
CA ILE A 140 10.47 2.14 -20.41
C ILE A 140 9.27 2.79 -19.73
N ILE A 141 9.50 3.26 -18.51
CA ILE A 141 8.50 3.91 -17.68
C ILE A 141 8.80 5.41 -17.65
N LYS A 142 7.89 6.20 -18.24
CA LYS A 142 7.93 7.65 -18.24
C LYS A 142 7.26 8.18 -16.97
N ALA A 143 8.02 8.87 -16.15
CA ALA A 143 7.57 9.45 -14.89
C ALA A 143 7.67 10.98 -14.94
N ASP A 144 6.51 11.65 -14.90
CA ASP A 144 6.45 13.10 -14.80
C ASP A 144 6.55 13.56 -13.34
N SER A 145 7.14 14.73 -13.11
CA SER A 145 7.20 15.34 -11.77
C SER A 145 5.83 15.59 -11.13
N LYS A 146 4.78 15.77 -11.94
CA LYS A 146 3.39 15.92 -11.46
C LYS A 146 2.76 14.60 -11.00
N ASN A 147 3.21 13.48 -11.58
CA ASN A 147 2.61 12.17 -11.36
C ASN A 147 3.43 11.32 -10.37
N LEU A 148 4.74 11.58 -10.22
CA LEU A 148 5.62 10.88 -9.30
C LEU A 148 5.49 11.45 -7.87
N ASN A 149 5.16 10.60 -6.90
CA ASN A 149 4.97 10.95 -5.50
C ASN A 149 5.56 9.88 -4.58
N GLY A 150 5.46 10.10 -3.25
CA GLY A 150 6.00 9.17 -2.25
C GLY A 150 5.38 7.76 -2.29
N CYS A 151 4.16 7.60 -2.81
CA CYS A 151 3.45 6.32 -2.89
C CYS A 151 3.90 5.49 -4.10
N ASN A 152 4.23 6.13 -5.23
CA ASN A 152 4.53 5.45 -6.50
C ASN A 152 5.99 5.58 -6.96
N GLN A 153 6.88 6.12 -6.10
CA GLN A 153 8.32 6.29 -6.37
C GLN A 153 9.13 5.00 -6.59
N ALA A 154 8.52 3.84 -6.40
CA ALA A 154 9.19 2.56 -6.59
C ALA A 154 8.20 1.48 -7.01
N ILE A 155 8.67 0.62 -7.91
CA ILE A 155 7.96 -0.56 -8.40
C ILE A 155 8.67 -1.81 -7.90
N THR A 156 7.88 -2.73 -7.38
CA THR A 156 8.32 -4.04 -6.92
C THR A 156 7.62 -5.11 -7.75
N ILE A 157 8.39 -6.01 -8.34
CA ILE A 157 7.91 -7.18 -9.07
C ILE A 157 8.38 -8.43 -8.30
N PRO A 158 7.60 -8.94 -7.33
CA PRO A 158 8.05 -9.97 -6.39
C PRO A 158 8.51 -11.26 -7.10
N LYS A 159 7.75 -11.72 -8.10
CA LYS A 159 8.03 -12.95 -8.84
C LYS A 159 9.33 -12.90 -9.64
N LEU A 160 9.76 -11.70 -10.05
CA LEU A 160 11.02 -11.46 -10.76
C LEU A 160 12.15 -11.01 -9.82
N LYS A 161 11.86 -10.80 -8.53
CA LYS A 161 12.78 -10.22 -7.53
C LYS A 161 13.37 -8.86 -7.97
N ILE A 162 12.60 -8.08 -8.72
CA ILE A 162 13.01 -6.75 -9.21
C ILE A 162 12.40 -5.68 -8.31
N VAL A 163 13.24 -4.80 -7.76
CA VAL A 163 12.82 -3.57 -7.09
C VAL A 163 13.48 -2.40 -7.81
N LYS A 164 12.67 -1.55 -8.46
CA LYS A 164 13.16 -0.39 -9.22
C LYS A 164 12.62 0.89 -8.60
N LYS A 165 13.53 1.74 -8.11
CA LYS A 165 13.19 3.12 -7.74
C LYS A 165 13.04 3.96 -9.00
N LEU A 166 11.92 4.65 -9.13
CA LEU A 166 11.60 5.53 -10.25
C LEU A 166 12.15 6.94 -10.00
N ARG A 167 12.68 7.56 -11.04
CA ARG A 167 13.12 8.95 -11.08
C ARG A 167 12.30 9.71 -12.14
N VAL A 168 12.20 11.02 -12.01
CA VAL A 168 11.57 11.86 -13.04
C VAL A 168 12.32 11.66 -14.36
N GLY A 169 11.59 11.43 -15.45
CA GLY A 169 12.12 11.06 -16.76
C GLY A 169 11.89 9.58 -17.09
N GLU A 170 12.83 9.00 -17.84
CA GLU A 170 12.71 7.62 -18.34
C GLU A 170 13.39 6.62 -17.40
N ASN A 171 12.66 5.55 -17.04
CA ASN A 171 13.17 4.49 -16.20
C ASN A 171 13.09 3.16 -16.95
N LEU A 172 14.23 2.50 -17.12
CA LEU A 172 14.33 1.22 -17.82
C LEU A 172 14.29 0.05 -16.83
N ILE A 173 13.41 -0.91 -17.11
CA ILE A 173 13.35 -2.23 -16.48
C ILE A 173 13.52 -3.28 -17.57
N GLU A 174 14.47 -4.19 -17.38
CA GLU A 174 14.76 -5.28 -18.32
C GLU A 174 14.47 -6.62 -17.66
N PHE A 175 13.70 -7.46 -18.32
CA PHE A 175 13.36 -8.80 -17.84
C PHE A 175 12.97 -9.72 -18.99
N THR A 176 13.07 -11.03 -18.77
CA THR A 176 12.66 -12.05 -19.76
C THR A 176 11.61 -12.98 -19.12
N PRO A 177 10.33 -12.94 -19.59
CA PRO A 177 9.29 -13.79 -19.05
C PRO A 177 9.40 -15.20 -19.62
N HIS A 178 9.68 -16.19 -18.75
CA HIS A 178 9.80 -17.60 -19.14
C HIS A 178 8.52 -18.41 -18.94
N LYS A 179 7.55 -17.92 -18.16
CA LYS A 179 6.29 -18.63 -17.86
C LYS A 179 5.10 -17.77 -18.29
N ILE A 180 4.14 -18.41 -18.96
CA ILE A 180 2.85 -17.81 -19.33
C ILE A 180 2.04 -17.53 -18.06
N GLY A 181 1.23 -16.47 -18.10
CA GLY A 181 0.33 -16.06 -17.04
C GLY A 181 0.60 -14.66 -16.51
N ASP A 182 -0.18 -14.25 -15.53
CA ASP A 182 -0.08 -12.91 -14.96
C ASP A 182 1.04 -12.82 -13.92
N ILE A 183 1.82 -11.75 -14.00
CA ILE A 183 2.84 -11.38 -13.03
C ILE A 183 2.39 -10.09 -12.36
N ILE A 184 2.01 -10.21 -11.08
CA ILE A 184 1.60 -9.07 -10.28
C ILE A 184 2.82 -8.22 -9.93
N TYR A 185 2.68 -6.90 -10.02
CA TYR A 185 3.64 -5.94 -9.51
C TYR A 185 2.92 -4.83 -8.75
N THR A 186 3.63 -4.23 -7.80
CA THR A 186 3.04 -3.29 -6.86
C THR A 186 3.97 -2.11 -6.57
N CYS A 187 3.46 -1.08 -5.90
CA CYS A 187 4.34 -0.06 -5.33
C CYS A 187 5.10 -0.63 -4.13
N TRP A 188 6.12 0.08 -3.65
CA TRP A 188 6.93 -0.36 -2.51
C TRP A 188 6.12 -0.69 -1.23
N MET A 189 4.91 -0.12 -1.08
CA MET A 189 3.99 -0.41 0.03
C MET A 189 2.89 -1.43 -0.30
N GLY A 190 2.82 -1.95 -1.52
CA GLY A 190 1.79 -2.91 -1.92
C GLY A 190 0.37 -2.33 -2.09
N MET A 191 0.23 -1.00 -2.03
CA MET A 191 -1.08 -0.33 -2.12
C MET A 191 -1.57 -0.22 -3.56
N ILE A 192 -0.73 0.28 -4.47
CA ILE A 192 -1.03 0.37 -5.90
C ILE A 192 -0.56 -0.93 -6.53
N LYS A 193 -1.48 -1.64 -7.20
CA LYS A 193 -1.23 -2.95 -7.80
C LYS A 193 -1.56 -2.90 -9.28
N SER A 194 -0.80 -3.62 -10.08
CA SER A 194 -1.12 -3.88 -11.48
C SER A 194 -0.44 -5.18 -11.92
N GLN A 195 -0.62 -5.56 -13.18
CA GLN A 195 -0.20 -6.86 -13.70
C GLN A 195 0.50 -6.76 -15.05
N ILE A 196 1.44 -7.68 -15.25
CA ILE A 196 2.12 -7.95 -16.51
C ILE A 196 1.54 -9.27 -17.03
N THR A 197 0.76 -9.22 -18.11
CA THR A 197 0.16 -10.41 -18.71
C THR A 197 1.12 -10.99 -19.74
N VAL A 198 1.62 -12.19 -19.47
CA VAL A 198 2.50 -12.92 -20.39
C VAL A 198 1.65 -13.80 -21.31
N VAL A 199 1.68 -13.53 -22.62
CA VAL A 199 0.97 -14.28 -23.65
C VAL A 199 1.93 -15.07 -24.54
N VAL A 200 1.40 -16.10 -25.22
CA VAL A 200 2.15 -16.90 -26.20
C VAL A 200 2.44 -16.09 -27.47
N ASP A 201 1.46 -15.29 -27.90
CA ASP A 201 1.52 -14.49 -29.13
C ASP A 201 0.72 -13.20 -28.94
N ILE A 202 1.39 -12.05 -29.02
CA ILE A 202 0.77 -10.72 -28.87
C ILE A 202 -0.19 -10.44 -30.04
N ALA A 203 0.06 -11.00 -31.23
CA ALA A 203 -0.74 -10.73 -32.43
C ALA A 203 -2.15 -11.33 -32.37
N LYS A 204 -2.38 -12.35 -31.52
CA LYS A 204 -3.69 -13.00 -31.33
C LYS A 204 -4.53 -12.40 -30.20
N VAL A 205 -3.99 -11.41 -29.46
CA VAL A 205 -4.72 -10.79 -28.36
C VAL A 205 -5.75 -9.80 -28.90
N LYS A 206 -7.02 -10.24 -28.98
CA LYS A 206 -8.16 -9.37 -29.31
C LYS A 206 -8.42 -8.41 -28.15
N PHE A 207 -7.95 -7.16 -28.27
CA PHE A 207 -8.29 -6.11 -27.31
C PHE A 207 -9.69 -5.54 -27.59
N LYS A 208 -10.59 -5.67 -26.62
CA LYS A 208 -11.83 -4.91 -26.58
C LYS A 208 -11.46 -3.48 -26.16
N ARG A 209 -11.18 -2.60 -27.12
CA ARG A 209 -11.17 -1.15 -26.87
C ARG A 209 -12.58 -0.76 -26.41
N LYS A 210 -12.71 -0.27 -25.18
CA LYS A 210 -13.88 0.48 -24.73
C LYS A 210 -13.44 1.89 -24.44
#